data_AF-A0A2P4SKD7-F1
#
_entry.id   AF-A0A2P4SKD7-F1
#
_cell.length_a   1.000
_cell.length_b   1.000
_cell.length_c   1.000
_cell.angle_alpha   90.00
_cell.angle_beta   90.00
_cell.angle_gamma   90.00
#
_symmetry.space_group_name_H-M   'P 1'
#
loop_
_entity.id
_entity.type
_entity.pdbx_description
1 polymer ?
#
loop_
_entity_poly.entity_id
_entity_poly.type
_entity_poly.pdbx_seq_one_letter_code
_entity_poly.pdbx_strand_id
1 'polypeptide(L)'
;MAPLCRQLLLLLALALAIGPAAGLDEPGEAEELAEVMAAELRAAGLPGDLPELEPECRRLLTAFAEGSATLSGCLARRARPVRLCQACGGLYRSLLTQYGDIARAVGNSSESHNCAKSILTSDRLQVVVTLSAFFNDTWEAANCANCIKNNSEGLSNSTQEFMDLFNKSLACFEHNLQ
;
A
#
# COMPACT_ATOMS: atom_id res chain seq x y z
N MET A 1 -35.58 -14.01 5.74
CA MET A 1 -34.27 -14.23 5.08
C MET A 1 -34.27 -13.95 3.56
N ALA A 2 -35.42 -13.87 2.88
CA ALA A 2 -35.49 -13.53 1.44
C ALA A 2 -35.46 -12.02 1.02
N PRO A 3 -35.85 -11.02 1.84
CA PRO A 3 -35.97 -9.64 1.34
C PRO A 3 -34.62 -8.92 1.21
N LEU A 4 -33.68 -9.20 2.13
CA LEU A 4 -32.33 -8.61 2.14
C LEU A 4 -31.51 -8.98 0.91
N CYS A 5 -31.64 -10.22 0.41
CA CYS A 5 -30.88 -10.68 -0.75
C CYS A 5 -31.36 -9.97 -2.03
N ARG A 6 -32.67 -9.70 -2.14
CA ARG A 6 -33.27 -8.96 -3.27
C ARG A 6 -32.86 -7.49 -3.27
N GLN A 7 -32.77 -6.87 -2.09
CA GLN A 7 -32.26 -5.49 -1.95
C GLN A 7 -30.76 -5.40 -2.25
N LEU A 8 -29.95 -6.37 -1.79
CA LEU A 8 -28.53 -6.42 -2.13
C LEU A 8 -28.30 -6.59 -3.64
N LEU A 9 -29.09 -7.46 -4.30
CA LEU A 9 -29.04 -7.67 -5.75
C LEU A 9 -29.45 -6.42 -6.54
N LEU A 10 -30.44 -5.65 -6.06
CA LEU A 10 -30.83 -4.37 -6.66
C LEU A 10 -29.74 -3.30 -6.51
N LEU A 11 -29.09 -3.23 -5.35
CA LEU A 11 -27.96 -2.32 -5.09
C LEU A 11 -26.73 -2.67 -5.93
N LEU A 12 -26.41 -3.96 -6.06
CA LEU A 12 -25.33 -4.45 -6.93
C LEU A 12 -25.64 -4.21 -8.42
N ALA A 13 -26.89 -4.35 -8.85
CA ALA A 13 -27.31 -4.04 -10.21
C ALA A 13 -27.22 -2.53 -10.52
N LEU A 14 -27.55 -1.67 -9.55
CA LEU A 14 -27.37 -0.22 -9.67
C LEU A 14 -25.89 0.15 -9.78
N ALA A 15 -25.03 -0.46 -8.96
CA ALA A 15 -23.59 -0.24 -9.00
C ALA A 15 -22.93 -0.72 -10.31
N LEU A 16 -23.45 -1.80 -10.92
CA LEU A 16 -22.96 -2.33 -12.20
C LEU A 16 -23.49 -1.56 -13.43
N ALA A 17 -24.63 -0.88 -13.31
CA ALA A 17 -25.14 0.01 -14.36
C ALA A 17 -24.27 1.28 -14.52
N ILE A 18 -23.51 1.63 -13.48
CA ILE A 18 -22.51 2.70 -13.49
C ILE A 18 -21.16 2.08 -13.89
N GLY A 19 -21.08 1.56 -15.11
CA GLY A 19 -19.80 1.15 -15.72
C GLY A 19 -18.91 2.37 -16.04
N PRO A 20 -17.58 2.24 -16.02
CA PRO A 20 -16.66 3.36 -16.20
C PRO A 20 -16.48 3.66 -17.70
N ALA A 21 -17.46 4.29 -18.35
CA ALA A 21 -17.30 4.87 -19.69
C ALA A 21 -18.50 5.72 -20.11
N ALA A 22 -18.75 6.85 -19.45
CA ALA A 22 -19.39 8.00 -20.08
C ALA A 22 -19.05 9.23 -19.24
N GLY A 23 -18.46 10.24 -19.87
CA GLY A 23 -18.10 11.49 -19.21
C GLY A 23 -19.32 12.10 -18.52
N LEU A 24 -19.21 12.30 -17.22
CA LEU A 24 -20.05 13.20 -16.45
C LEU A 24 -19.19 14.42 -16.15
N ASP A 25 -19.32 15.40 -17.03
CA ASP A 25 -18.77 16.75 -16.92
C ASP A 25 -19.82 17.66 -16.26
N GLU A 26 -20.40 17.24 -15.12
CA GLU A 26 -21.26 18.09 -14.29
C GLU A 26 -20.91 17.86 -12.81
N PRO A 27 -20.41 18.89 -12.09
CA PRO A 27 -19.90 18.74 -10.72
C PRO A 27 -20.95 18.41 -9.65
N GLY A 28 -22.25 18.37 -9.98
CA GLY A 28 -23.34 18.21 -9.00
C GLY A 28 -23.75 16.77 -8.68
N GLU A 29 -23.69 15.84 -9.64
CA GLU A 29 -24.26 14.50 -9.47
C GLU A 29 -23.43 13.61 -8.53
N ALA A 30 -22.10 13.78 -8.52
CA ALA A 30 -21.22 13.05 -7.60
C ALA A 30 -21.38 13.53 -6.14
N GLU A 31 -21.68 14.82 -5.95
CA GLU A 31 -21.89 15.42 -4.63
C GLU A 31 -23.24 15.01 -4.04
N GLU A 32 -24.28 14.96 -4.86
CA GLU A 32 -25.61 14.46 -4.47
C GLU A 32 -25.59 12.98 -4.09
N LEU A 33 -24.86 12.15 -4.85
CA LEU A 33 -24.70 10.72 -4.52
C LEU A 33 -23.95 10.51 -3.19
N ALA A 34 -22.95 11.35 -2.91
CA ALA A 34 -22.19 11.32 -1.67
C ALA A 34 -23.06 11.72 -0.46
N GLU A 35 -23.92 12.75 -0.61
CA GLU A 35 -24.86 13.14 0.44
C GLU A 35 -25.89 12.04 0.74
N VAL A 36 -26.44 11.39 -0.28
CA VAL A 36 -27.40 10.28 -0.10
C VAL A 36 -26.76 9.11 0.64
N MET A 37 -25.53 8.73 0.27
CA MET A 37 -24.79 7.69 0.99
C MET A 37 -24.48 8.10 2.44
N ALA A 38 -24.12 9.36 2.68
CA ALA A 38 -23.88 9.86 4.03
C ALA A 38 -25.17 9.90 4.88
N ALA A 39 -26.33 10.20 4.28
CA ALA A 39 -27.63 10.14 4.94
C ALA A 39 -28.02 8.70 5.32
N GLU A 40 -27.77 7.72 4.44
CA GLU A 40 -28.01 6.30 4.75
C GLU A 40 -27.07 5.79 5.86
N LEU A 41 -25.79 6.20 5.88
CA LEU A 41 -24.87 5.87 6.97
C LEU A 41 -25.32 6.46 8.31
N ARG A 42 -25.82 7.70 8.32
CA ARG A 42 -26.41 8.34 9.52
C ARG A 42 -27.66 7.60 10.00
N ALA A 43 -28.52 7.16 9.08
CA ALA A 43 -29.70 6.37 9.37
C ALA A 43 -29.37 4.98 9.95
N ALA A 44 -28.20 4.41 9.60
CA ALA A 44 -27.70 3.15 10.14
C ALA A 44 -27.16 3.26 11.59
N GLY A 45 -27.22 4.42 12.22
CA GLY A 45 -26.74 4.63 13.60
C GLY A 45 -25.22 4.54 13.74
N LEU A 46 -24.50 4.58 12.61
CA LEU A 46 -23.06 4.79 12.61
C LEU A 46 -22.83 6.27 12.99
N PRO A 47 -21.97 6.58 13.97
CA PRO A 47 -21.68 7.96 14.33
C PRO A 47 -21.20 8.68 13.07
N GLY A 48 -22.03 9.61 12.59
CA GLY A 48 -21.85 10.29 11.31
C GLY A 48 -20.64 11.21 11.25
N ASP A 49 -19.89 11.33 12.34
CA ASP A 49 -18.63 12.04 12.44
C ASP A 49 -17.70 11.24 13.37
N LEU A 50 -17.03 10.22 12.81
CA LEU A 50 -15.80 9.73 13.45
C LEU A 50 -14.83 10.92 13.52
N PRO A 51 -14.13 11.13 14.64
CA PRO A 51 -13.16 12.20 14.76
C PRO A 51 -12.20 12.15 13.59
N GLU A 52 -12.21 13.21 12.80
CA GLU A 52 -11.45 13.27 11.58
C GLU A 52 -9.94 13.23 11.92
N LEU A 53 -9.18 12.35 11.27
CA LEU A 53 -7.73 12.21 11.53
C LEU A 53 -7.02 13.54 11.25
N GLU A 54 -6.16 13.99 12.17
CA GLU A 54 -5.40 15.25 12.06
C GLU A 54 -4.72 15.35 10.68
N PRO A 55 -4.72 16.52 10.01
CA PRO A 55 -4.25 16.65 8.64
C PRO A 55 -2.83 16.13 8.41
N GLU A 56 -1.92 16.32 9.37
CA GLU A 56 -0.55 15.81 9.28
C GLU A 56 -0.51 14.28 9.37
N CYS A 57 -1.25 13.68 10.31
CA CYS A 57 -1.36 12.23 10.42
C CYS A 57 -1.99 11.63 9.16
N ARG A 58 -2.97 12.31 8.55
CA ARG A 58 -3.55 11.91 7.27
C ARG A 58 -2.52 11.92 6.16
N ARG A 59 -1.73 12.99 6.05
CA ARG A 59 -0.67 13.10 5.05
C ARG A 59 0.34 11.95 5.16
N LEU A 60 0.76 11.63 6.40
CA LEU A 60 1.67 10.50 6.66
C LEU A 60 1.04 9.14 6.31
N LEU A 61 -0.24 8.95 6.65
CA LEU A 61 -0.98 7.75 6.30
C LEU A 61 -1.10 7.57 4.77
N THR A 62 -1.42 8.64 4.04
CA THR A 62 -1.46 8.63 2.58
C THR A 62 -0.10 8.26 1.99
N ALA A 63 0.98 8.86 2.48
CA ALA A 63 2.33 8.53 2.02
C ALA A 63 2.69 7.06 2.25
N PHE A 64 2.37 6.50 3.42
CA PHE A 64 2.56 5.08 3.70
C PHE A 64 1.70 4.18 2.80
N ALA A 65 0.46 4.57 2.51
CA ALA A 65 -0.44 3.81 1.63
C ALA A 65 0.11 3.76 0.19
N GLU A 66 0.53 4.90 -0.35
CA GLU A 66 1.15 4.98 -1.69
C GLU A 66 2.45 4.19 -1.76
N GLY A 67 3.31 4.31 -0.74
CA GLY A 67 4.55 3.53 -0.63
C GLY A 67 4.28 2.02 -0.59
N SER A 68 3.29 1.60 0.19
CA SER A 68 2.88 0.19 0.32
C SER A 68 2.36 -0.37 -0.99
N ALA A 69 1.50 0.37 -1.70
CA ALA A 69 0.98 -0.03 -3.00
C ALA A 69 2.10 -0.15 -4.05
N THR A 70 3.00 0.83 -4.07
CA THR A 70 4.15 0.87 -5.00
C THR A 70 5.10 -0.30 -4.75
N LEU A 71 5.44 -0.56 -3.48
CA LEU A 71 6.29 -1.69 -3.09
C LEU A 71 5.62 -3.03 -3.42
N SER A 72 4.34 -3.21 -3.07
CA SER A 72 3.57 -4.42 -3.42
C SER A 72 3.58 -4.69 -4.92
N GLY A 73 3.34 -3.65 -5.73
CA GLY A 73 3.41 -3.75 -7.18
C GLY A 73 4.80 -4.14 -7.69
N CYS A 74 5.87 -3.62 -7.08
CA CYS A 74 7.23 -4.02 -7.40
C CYS A 74 7.48 -5.49 -7.08
N LEU A 75 7.15 -5.93 -5.85
CA LEU A 75 7.33 -7.31 -5.41
C LEU A 75 6.61 -8.29 -6.34
N ALA A 76 5.34 -8.03 -6.64
CA ALA A 76 4.54 -8.89 -7.51
C ALA A 76 5.13 -9.00 -8.93
N ARG A 77 5.51 -7.88 -9.56
CA ARG A 77 6.09 -7.88 -10.91
C ARG A 77 7.51 -8.47 -10.97
N ARG A 78 8.20 -8.58 -9.84
CA ARG A 78 9.57 -9.11 -9.73
C ARG A 78 9.62 -10.48 -9.04
N ALA A 79 8.48 -11.14 -8.90
CA ALA A 79 8.38 -12.47 -8.32
C ALA A 79 8.87 -13.58 -9.27
N ARG A 80 8.77 -13.39 -10.60
CA ARG A 80 9.22 -14.37 -11.59
C ARG A 80 9.77 -13.72 -12.88
N PRO A 81 11.05 -13.92 -13.21
CA PRO A 81 12.11 -14.46 -12.34
C PRO A 81 12.34 -13.53 -11.13
N VAL A 82 12.82 -14.10 -10.01
CA VAL A 82 13.01 -13.36 -8.75
C VAL A 82 14.04 -12.24 -8.94
N ARG A 83 13.61 -10.97 -8.82
CA ARG A 83 14.46 -9.78 -8.91
C ARG A 83 14.13 -8.71 -7.87
N LEU A 84 13.50 -9.09 -6.77
CA LEU A 84 12.96 -8.15 -5.79
C LEU A 84 14.03 -7.33 -5.04
N CYS A 85 15.14 -7.94 -4.59
CA CYS A 85 16.16 -7.21 -3.82
C CYS A 85 16.83 -6.10 -4.65
N GLN A 86 17.11 -6.40 -5.92
CA GLN A 86 17.71 -5.48 -6.89
C GLN A 86 16.75 -4.36 -7.31
N ALA A 87 15.48 -4.69 -7.55
CA ALA A 87 14.54 -3.76 -8.14
C ALA A 87 13.72 -2.96 -7.11
N CYS A 88 13.48 -3.52 -5.92
CA CYS A 88 12.53 -2.96 -4.95
C CYS A 88 13.19 -2.40 -3.69
N GLY A 89 14.51 -2.51 -3.53
CA GLY A 89 15.19 -2.08 -2.29
C GLY A 89 15.04 -0.60 -1.96
N GLY A 90 15.01 0.28 -2.97
CA GLY A 90 14.72 1.70 -2.76
C GLY A 90 13.32 1.96 -2.21
N LEU A 91 12.33 1.23 -2.74
CA LEU A 91 10.93 1.32 -2.32
C LEU A 91 10.73 0.80 -0.89
N TYR A 92 11.38 -0.33 -0.57
CA TYR A 92 11.37 -0.89 0.78
C TYR A 92 11.91 0.12 1.81
N ARG A 93 13.05 0.74 1.53
CA ARG A 93 13.63 1.78 2.39
C ARG A 93 12.70 2.98 2.57
N SER A 94 12.11 3.47 1.47
CA SER A 94 11.15 4.57 1.51
C SER A 94 9.98 4.25 2.44
N LEU A 95 9.46 3.03 2.37
CA LEU A 95 8.35 2.59 3.21
C LEU A 95 8.74 2.52 4.70
N LEU A 96 9.94 2.02 5.02
CA LEU A 96 10.45 2.03 6.40
C LEU A 96 10.56 3.44 6.97
N THR A 97 11.03 4.40 6.16
CA THR A 97 11.07 5.81 6.55
C THR A 97 9.66 6.35 6.82
N GLN A 98 8.70 6.12 5.92
CA GLN A 98 7.31 6.56 6.08
C GLN A 98 6.65 5.97 7.34
N TYR A 99 6.88 4.69 7.62
CA TYR A 99 6.42 4.05 8.86
C TYR A 99 7.06 4.71 10.09
N GLY A 100 8.38 4.96 10.04
CA GLY A 100 9.12 5.63 11.11
C GLY A 100 8.69 7.09 11.33
N ASP A 101 8.24 7.79 10.29
CA ASP A 101 7.69 9.14 10.38
C ASP A 101 6.33 9.12 11.10
N ILE A 102 5.44 8.17 10.80
CA ILE A 102 4.19 7.96 11.55
C ILE A 102 4.48 7.68 13.03
N ALA A 103 5.44 6.80 13.32
CA ALA A 103 5.78 6.40 14.68
C ALA A 103 6.37 7.55 15.52
N ARG A 104 7.11 8.47 14.90
CA ARG A 104 7.75 9.60 15.57
C ARG A 104 6.92 10.89 15.56
N ALA A 105 5.93 11.01 14.68
CA ALA A 105 5.11 12.21 14.56
C ALA A 105 4.27 12.45 15.84
N VAL A 106 4.61 13.53 16.53
CA VAL A 106 3.82 14.11 17.62
C VAL A 106 2.88 15.13 16.98
N GLY A 107 1.56 14.98 17.18
CA GLY A 107 0.57 15.93 16.65
C GLY A 107 0.80 17.33 17.21
N ASN A 108 0.27 18.35 16.53
CA ASN A 108 0.47 19.76 16.91
C ASN A 108 -0.28 20.16 18.20
N SER A 109 -1.12 19.27 18.74
CA SER A 109 -1.87 19.45 19.98
C SER A 109 -1.23 18.69 21.15
N SER A 110 -1.20 19.32 22.34
CA SER A 110 -0.56 18.76 23.55
C SER A 110 -1.04 17.34 23.87
N GLU A 111 -0.08 16.41 23.96
CA GLU A 111 -0.11 15.05 24.55
C GLU A 111 -1.17 14.02 24.10
N SER A 112 -2.29 14.41 23.49
CA SER A 112 -3.44 13.51 23.29
C SER A 112 -3.48 12.80 21.92
N HIS A 113 -2.83 13.35 20.88
CA HIS A 113 -2.97 12.87 19.50
C HIS A 113 -1.62 12.73 18.78
N ASN A 114 -0.74 11.84 19.25
CA ASN A 114 0.37 11.42 18.40
C ASN A 114 -0.16 10.52 17.27
N CYS A 115 0.42 10.64 16.07
CA CYS A 115 -0.03 9.87 14.90
C CYS A 115 0.15 8.37 15.14
N ALA A 116 1.16 7.98 15.92
CA ALA A 116 1.38 6.61 16.34
C ALA A 116 0.14 6.00 17.02
N LYS A 117 -0.45 6.68 18.01
CA LYS A 117 -1.65 6.20 18.72
C LYS A 117 -2.88 6.18 17.82
N SER A 118 -3.01 7.18 16.95
CA SER A 118 -4.18 7.33 16.09
C SER A 118 -4.18 6.39 14.87
N ILE A 119 -3.00 5.98 14.39
CA ILE A 119 -2.83 5.16 13.18
C ILE A 119 -2.37 3.73 13.50
N LEU A 120 -1.39 3.58 14.40
CA LEU A 120 -0.73 2.28 14.63
C LEU A 120 -1.44 1.44 15.68
N THR A 121 -2.13 2.06 16.65
CA THR A 121 -2.68 1.35 17.82
C THR A 121 -4.13 1.68 18.17
N SER A 122 -4.83 2.46 17.33
CA SER A 122 -6.22 2.86 17.55
C SER A 122 -7.20 1.70 17.39
N ASP A 123 -6.93 0.80 16.45
CA ASP A 123 -7.78 -0.34 16.12
C ASP A 123 -7.13 -1.69 16.45
N ARG A 124 -7.94 -2.74 16.60
CA ARG A 124 -7.46 -4.12 16.85
C ARG A 124 -6.71 -4.71 15.66
N LEU A 125 -7.04 -4.29 14.44
CA LEU A 125 -6.46 -4.85 13.22
C LEU A 125 -5.07 -4.30 12.94
N GLN A 126 -4.79 -3.03 13.29
CA GLN A 126 -3.50 -2.37 13.12
C GLN A 126 -2.90 -2.54 11.70
N VAL A 127 -3.69 -2.25 10.66
CA VAL A 127 -3.35 -2.54 9.25
C VAL A 127 -1.96 -2.02 8.86
N VAL A 128 -1.60 -0.80 9.28
CA VAL A 128 -0.29 -0.19 8.98
C VAL A 128 0.86 -1.02 9.60
N VAL A 129 0.68 -1.49 10.84
CA VAL A 129 1.65 -2.35 11.54
C VAL A 129 1.74 -3.71 10.83
N THR A 130 0.61 -4.32 10.51
CA THR A 130 0.56 -5.62 9.80
C THR A 130 1.24 -5.56 8.45
N LEU A 131 0.99 -4.51 7.65
CA LEU A 131 1.63 -4.34 6.35
C LEU A 131 3.13 -4.11 6.49
N SER A 132 3.56 -3.26 7.44
CA SER A 132 4.98 -3.01 7.72
C SER A 132 5.70 -4.31 8.09
N ALA A 133 5.12 -5.12 8.98
CA ALA A 133 5.65 -6.43 9.35
C ALA A 133 5.73 -7.38 8.15
N PHE A 134 4.68 -7.48 7.34
CA PHE A 134 4.69 -8.29 6.12
C PHE A 134 5.85 -7.93 5.18
N PHE A 135 6.09 -6.64 4.94
CA PHE A 135 7.19 -6.22 4.08
C PHE A 135 8.55 -6.50 4.71
N ASN A 136 8.70 -6.29 6.02
CA ASN A 136 9.93 -6.61 6.74
C ASN A 136 10.24 -8.11 6.68
N ASP A 137 9.26 -8.96 7.01
CA ASP A 137 9.39 -10.41 6.98
C ASP A 137 9.72 -10.93 5.57
N THR A 138 9.08 -10.35 4.55
CA THR A 138 9.40 -10.65 3.14
C THR A 138 10.84 -10.29 2.79
N TRP A 139 11.31 -9.14 3.27
CA TRP A 139 12.67 -8.65 3.01
C TRP A 139 13.74 -9.50 3.71
N GLU A 140 13.49 -9.87 4.97
CA GLU A 140 14.34 -10.75 5.78
C GLU A 140 14.38 -12.17 5.20
N ALA A 141 13.22 -12.74 4.86
CA ALA A 141 13.12 -14.08 4.28
C ALA A 141 13.83 -14.18 2.91
N ALA A 142 13.81 -13.11 2.11
CA ALA A 142 14.56 -13.03 0.86
C ALA A 142 16.07 -12.79 1.07
N ASN A 143 16.51 -12.58 2.32
CA ASN A 143 17.89 -12.32 2.68
C ASN A 143 18.52 -11.15 1.90
N CYS A 144 17.70 -10.13 1.58
CA CYS A 144 18.10 -9.05 0.69
C CYS A 144 19.26 -8.21 1.23
N ALA A 145 19.49 -8.20 2.54
CA ALA A 145 20.63 -7.53 3.17
C ALA A 145 21.98 -8.00 2.58
N ASN A 146 22.09 -9.27 2.17
CA ASN A 146 23.31 -9.81 1.55
C ASN A 146 23.48 -9.40 0.08
N CYS A 147 22.41 -8.92 -0.56
CA CYS A 147 22.44 -8.48 -1.96
C CYS A 147 22.82 -6.99 -2.12
N ILE A 148 22.66 -6.20 -1.07
CA ILE A 148 22.85 -4.74 -1.08
C ILE A 148 24.10 -4.34 -0.29
N LYS A 149 24.59 -3.12 -0.53
CA LYS A 149 25.67 -2.56 0.28
C LYS A 149 25.18 -2.22 1.69
N ASN A 150 26.10 -2.13 2.66
CA ASN A 150 25.78 -1.78 4.05
C ASN A 150 25.10 -0.41 4.20
N ASN A 151 25.44 0.56 3.36
CA ASN A 151 24.77 1.86 3.30
C ASN A 151 23.42 1.80 2.55
N SER A 152 23.02 0.62 2.10
CA SER A 152 21.82 0.36 1.30
C SER A 152 21.74 1.14 -0.02
N GLU A 153 22.87 1.67 -0.51
CA GLU A 153 22.99 2.36 -1.79
C GLU A 153 23.47 1.40 -2.88
N GLY A 154 22.50 0.71 -3.48
CA GLY A 154 22.72 -0.20 -4.60
C GLY A 154 23.23 -1.58 -4.18
N LEU A 155 23.56 -2.37 -5.20
CA LEU A 155 23.96 -3.78 -5.06
C LEU A 155 25.39 -3.91 -4.56
N SER A 156 25.65 -4.96 -3.77
CA SER A 156 27.00 -5.34 -3.38
C SER A 156 27.83 -5.76 -4.61
N ASN A 157 29.15 -5.62 -4.52
CA ASN A 157 30.05 -5.98 -5.63
C ASN A 157 29.91 -7.46 -6.01
N SER A 158 29.78 -8.35 -5.00
CA SER A 158 29.57 -9.78 -5.21
C SER A 158 28.26 -10.08 -5.94
N THR A 159 27.18 -9.36 -5.62
CA THR A 159 25.90 -9.53 -6.33
C THR A 159 26.01 -9.08 -7.78
N GLN A 160 26.66 -7.94 -8.04
CA GLN A 160 26.85 -7.45 -9.40
C GLN A 160 27.69 -8.43 -10.24
N GLU A 161 28.79 -8.93 -9.67
CA GLU A 161 29.66 -9.93 -10.31
C GLU A 161 28.91 -11.22 -10.62
N PHE A 162 28.16 -11.76 -9.65
CA PHE A 162 27.34 -12.95 -9.86
C PHE A 162 26.33 -12.76 -11.00
N MET A 163 25.63 -11.62 -11.02
CA MET A 163 24.63 -11.32 -12.06
C MET A 163 25.27 -11.16 -13.45
N ASP A 164 26.47 -10.58 -13.53
CA ASP A 164 27.23 -10.49 -14.79
C ASP A 164 27.63 -11.88 -15.31
N LEU A 165 28.19 -12.73 -14.44
CA LEU A 165 28.54 -14.11 -14.79
C LEU A 165 27.32 -14.95 -15.17
N PHE A 166 26.19 -14.77 -14.47
CA PHE A 166 24.93 -15.41 -14.81
C PHE A 166 24.44 -15.01 -16.20
N ASN A 167 24.47 -13.71 -16.53
CA ASN A 167 24.08 -13.22 -17.85
C ASN A 167 25.02 -13.76 -18.95
N LYS A 168 26.34 -13.78 -18.71
CA LYS A 168 27.32 -14.40 -19.63
C LYS A 168 27.04 -15.89 -19.85
N SER A 169 26.68 -16.60 -18.79
CA SER A 169 26.34 -18.02 -18.86
C SER A 169 25.08 -18.27 -19.69
N LEU A 170 24.03 -17.46 -19.48
CA LEU A 170 22.82 -17.51 -20.30
C LEU A 170 23.11 -17.23 -21.78
N ALA A 171 23.89 -16.19 -22.07
CA ALA A 171 24.30 -15.88 -23.44
C ALA A 171 25.08 -17.03 -24.10
N CYS A 172 25.94 -17.71 -23.33
CA CYS A 172 26.64 -18.92 -23.79
C CYS A 172 25.66 -20.05 -24.12
N PHE A 173 24.67 -20.31 -23.27
CA PHE A 173 23.64 -21.32 -23.55
C PHE A 173 22.82 -20.95 -24.80
N GLU A 174 22.35 -19.71 -24.91
CA GLU A 174 21.58 -19.23 -26.06
C GLU A 174 22.36 -19.36 -27.38
N HIS A 175 23.67 -19.07 -27.35
CA HIS A 175 24.52 -19.21 -28.53
C HIS A 175 24.69 -20.67 -28.99
N ASN A 176 24.71 -21.63 -28.07
CA ASN A 176 25.00 -23.04 -28.35
C ASN A 176 23.73 -23.92 -28.42
N LEU A 177 22.53 -23.34 -28.35
CA LEU A 177 21.25 -24.04 -28.50
C LEU A 177 20.80 -24.21 -29.98
N GLN A 178 21.68 -23.86 -30.94
CA GLN A 178 21.52 -24.17 -32.37
C GLN A 178 21.82 -25.64 -32.66
#